data_AF-A0A836UBB9-F1
#
_entry.id   AF-A0A836UBB9-F1
#
_cell.length_a   1.000
_cell.length_b   1.000
_cell.length_c   1.000
_cell.angle_alpha   90.00
_cell.angle_beta   90.00
_cell.angle_gamma   90.00
#
_symmetry.space_group_name_H-M   'P 1'
#
loop_
_entity.id
_entity.type
_entity.pdbx_description
1 polymer ?
#
loop_
_entity_poly.entity_id
_entity_poly.type
_entity_poly.pdbx_seq_one_letter_code
_entity_poly.pdbx_strand_id
1 'polypeptide(L)' 'MYLRIPTPWDLALPDADDAVFLEVAKAGGVHHLVTGNVRHFPVSKRRNLSVVTPVKFLDLPRVRSL' A
#
# COMPACT_ATOMS: atom_id res chain seq x y z
N MET A 1 -8.15 -25.29 3.92
CA MET A 1 -8.17 -23.83 3.65
C MET A 1 -7.67 -23.14 4.89
N TYR A 2 -6.40 -22.70 4.91
CA TYR A 2 -5.84 -21.99 6.07
C TYR A 2 -6.19 -20.51 6.00
N LEU A 3 -6.67 -19.96 7.11
CA LEU A 3 -6.81 -18.51 7.28
C LEU A 3 -5.39 -17.92 7.33
N ARG A 4 -4.98 -17.21 6.28
CA ARG A 4 -3.72 -16.45 6.29
C ARG A 4 -4.00 -15.13 6.98
N ILE A 5 -3.62 -15.03 8.26
CA ILE A 5 -3.58 -13.75 8.96
C ILE A 5 -2.31 -13.05 8.47
N PRO A 6 -2.42 -11.88 7.82
CA PRO A 6 -1.23 -11.15 7.40
C PRO A 6 -0.43 -10.70 8.64
N THR A 7 0.87 -10.46 8.43
CA THR A 7 1.76 -10.03 9.53
C THR A 7 1.58 -8.54 9.77
N PRO A 8 1.24 -8.09 11.00
CA PRO A 8 1.00 -6.69 11.31
C PRO A 8 2.11 -5.77 10.79
N TRP A 9 1.73 -4.60 10.28
CA TRP A 9 2.70 -3.58 9.93
C TRP A 9 3.45 -3.12 11.20
N ASP A 10 4.75 -3.34 11.22
CA ASP A 10 5.64 -3.11 12.37
C ASP A 10 6.01 -1.63 12.58
N LEU A 11 5.61 -0.74 11.66
CA LEU A 11 5.80 0.71 11.79
C LEU A 11 4.49 1.38 12.20
N ALA A 12 4.49 2.04 13.36
CA ALA A 12 3.34 2.83 13.79
C ALA A 12 3.03 3.93 12.76
N LEU A 13 1.82 3.93 12.19
CA LEU A 13 1.29 5.02 11.36
C LEU A 13 0.70 6.14 12.23
N PRO A 14 0.40 7.34 11.67
CA PRO A 14 -0.33 8.38 12.40
C PRO A 14 -1.70 7.89 12.91
N ASP A 15 -2.39 7.09 12.09
CA ASP A 15 -3.58 6.33 12.45
C ASP A 15 -3.25 4.84 12.35
N ALA A 16 -3.52 4.09 13.42
CA ALA A 16 -3.20 2.67 13.48
C ALA A 16 -4.07 1.84 12.52
N ASP A 17 -5.29 2.27 12.24
CA ASP A 17 -6.23 1.54 11.39
C ASP A 17 -5.81 1.57 9.91
N ASP A 18 -4.97 2.53 9.52
CA ASP A 18 -4.41 2.60 8.17
C ASP A 18 -3.34 1.51 7.90
N ALA A 19 -2.80 0.86 8.95
CA ALA A 19 -1.69 -0.08 8.82
C ALA A 19 -2.03 -1.29 7.94
N VAL A 20 -3.29 -1.75 8.03
CA VAL A 20 -3.77 -2.93 7.29
C VAL A 20 -3.65 -2.77 5.78
N PHE A 21 -3.76 -1.54 5.24
CA PHE A 21 -3.65 -1.31 3.80
C PHE A 21 -2.23 -1.51 3.27
N LEU A 22 -1.22 -1.06 4.02
CA LEU A 22 0.19 -1.28 3.66
C LEU A 22 0.57 -2.75 3.79
N GLU A 23 0.05 -3.40 4.83
CA GLU A 23 0.25 -4.82 5.09
C GLU A 23 -0.32 -5.69 3.97
N VAL A 24 -1.58 -5.48 3.58
CA VAL A 24 -2.21 -6.21 2.48
C VAL A 24 -1.47 -5.95 1.17
N ALA A 25 -1.09 -4.70 0.89
CA ALA A 25 -0.36 -4.36 -0.33
C ALA A 25 1.01 -5.07 -0.39
N LYS A 26 1.75 -5.10 0.71
CA LYS A 26 3.01 -5.85 0.80
C LYS A 26 2.79 -7.35 0.66
N ALA A 27 1.78 -7.91 1.33
CA ALA A 27 1.46 -9.33 1.28
C ALA A 27 1.01 -9.80 -0.11
N GLY A 28 0.40 -8.89 -0.89
CA GLY A 28 0.03 -9.11 -2.29
C GLY A 28 1.15 -8.81 -3.30
N GLY A 29 2.31 -8.32 -2.86
CA GLY A 29 3.43 -8.01 -3.74
C GLY A 29 3.15 -6.88 -4.74
N VAL A 30 2.20 -5.98 -4.43
CA VAL A 30 1.84 -4.89 -5.35
C VAL A 30 2.78 -3.70 -5.19
N HIS A 31 2.98 -2.97 -6.28
CA HIS A 31 3.83 -1.77 -6.29
C HIS A 31 3.09 -0.50 -5.84
N HIS A 32 1.75 -0.49 -5.95
CA HIS A 32 0.93 0.70 -5.76
C HIS A 32 -0.21 0.45 -4.78
N LEU A 33 -0.34 1.33 -3.78
CA LEU A 33 -1.57 1.53 -3.01
C LEU A 33 -2.27 2.78 -3.56
N VAL A 34 -3.47 2.60 -4.10
CA VAL A 34 -4.24 3.69 -4.71
C VAL A 34 -5.27 4.22 -3.71
N THR A 35 -5.19 5.51 -3.35
CA THR A 35 -6.09 6.13 -2.37
C THR A 35 -6.15 7.66 -2.52
N GLY A 36 -7.28 8.26 -2.17
CA GLY A 36 -7.39 9.72 -2.00
C GLY A 36 -6.69 10.25 -0.72
N ASN A 37 -6.45 9.38 0.25
CA ASN A 37 -5.95 9.74 1.59
C ASN A 37 -4.42 9.63 1.71
N VAL A 38 -3.67 10.08 0.69
CA VAL A 38 -2.20 9.88 0.63
C VAL A 38 -1.45 10.36 1.88
N ARG A 39 -1.93 11.42 2.54
CA ARG A 39 -1.31 11.99 3.75
C ARG A 39 -1.30 11.02 4.94
N HIS A 40 -2.19 10.02 4.96
CA HIS A 40 -2.27 9.01 6.01
C HIS A 40 -1.07 8.06 5.99
N PHE A 41 -0.36 8.00 4.87
CA PHE A 41 0.77 7.10 4.64
C PHE A 41 2.06 7.91 4.43
N PRO A 42 2.79 8.33 5.47
CA PRO A 42 4.06 9.03 5.33
C PRO A 42 5.09 8.21 4.55
N VAL A 43 5.91 8.86 3.70
CA VAL A 43 6.90 8.20 2.82
C VAL A 43 7.80 7.23 3.59
N SER A 44 8.29 7.64 4.76
CA SER A 44 9.16 6.84 5.62
C SER A 44 8.51 5.54 6.11
N LYS A 45 7.18 5.43 6.05
CA LYS A 45 6.41 4.28 6.57
C LYS A 45 5.91 3.34 5.46
N ARG A 46 6.12 3.66 4.18
CA ARG A 46 5.56 2.90 3.04
C ARG A 46 6.34 1.65 2.65
N ARG A 47 7.61 1.48 3.05
CA ARG A 47 8.48 0.33 2.70
C ARG A 47 8.45 -0.04 1.20
N ASN A 48 8.97 0.87 0.36
CA ASN A 48 9.05 0.74 -1.11
C ASN A 48 7.70 0.69 -1.86
N LEU A 49 6.59 0.77 -1.15
CA LEU A 49 5.26 0.85 -1.73
C LEU A 49 4.96 2.30 -2.16
N SER A 50 4.50 2.47 -3.39
CA SER A 50 4.10 3.77 -3.89
C SER A 50 2.64 4.03 -3.51
N VAL A 51 2.38 5.12 -2.78
CA VAL A 51 1.01 5.54 -2.44
C VAL A 51 0.62 6.67 -3.37
N VAL A 52 -0.37 6.43 -4.22
CA VAL A 52 -0.76 7.33 -5.31
C VAL A 52 -2.25 7.64 -5.27
N THR A 53 -2.65 8.79 -5.82
CA THR A 53 -4.06 9.11 -6.03
C THR A 53 -4.62 8.32 -7.21
N PRO A 54 -5.94 8.12 -7.30
CA PRO A 54 -6.57 7.47 -8.46
C PRO A 54 -6.19 8.11 -9.78
N VAL A 55 -6.19 9.45 -9.85
CA VAL A 55 -5.79 10.20 -11.05
C VAL A 55 -4.34 9.89 -11.43
N LYS A 56 -3.41 10.00 -10.47
CA LYS A 56 -1.99 9.70 -10.74
C LYS A 56 -1.77 8.25 -11.15
N PHE A 57 -2.56 7.31 -10.66
CA PHE A 57 -2.46 5.91 -11.05
C PHE A 57 -2.84 5.68 -12.51
N LEU A 58 -3.85 6.39 -13.02
CA LEU A 58 -4.26 6.30 -14.43
C LEU A 58 -3.20 6.88 -15.38
N ASP A 59 -2.40 7.84 -14.91
CA ASP A 59 -1.31 8.43 -15.66
C ASP A 59 -0.04 7.56 -15.70
N LEU A 60 0.04 6.48 -14.92
CA LEU A 60 1.21 5.60 -14.90
C LEU A 60 1.32 4.79 -16.20
N PRO A 61 2.55 4.54 -16.69
CA PRO A 61 2.78 3.64 -17.80
C PRO A 61 2.20 2.24 -17.50
N ARG A 62 1.46 1.68 -18.45
CA ARG A 62 0.97 0.31 -18.33
C ARG A 62 2.15 -0.66 -18.44
N VAL A 63 2.52 -1.27 -17.32
CA VAL A 63 3.46 -2.40 -17.33
C VAL A 63 2.70 -3.63 -17.85
N ARG A 64 3.01 -4.07 -19.06
CA ARG A 64 2.59 -5.38 -19.55
C ARG A 64 3.47 -6.41 -18.85
N SER A 65 2.91 -7.25 -17.99
CA SER A 65 3.60 -8.50 -17.62
C SER A 65 3.65 -9.37 -18.87
N LEU A 66 4.86 -9.74 -19.27
CA LEU A 66 5.14 -10.74 -20.30
C LEU A 66 4.79 -12.13 -19.77
#